data_AF-A0A5R9AL73-F1
#
_entry.id   AF-A0A5R9AL73-F1
#
_cell.length_a   1.000
_cell.length_b   1.000
_cell.length_c   1.000
_cell.angle_alpha   90.00
_cell.angle_beta   90.00
_cell.angle_gamma   90.00
#
_symmetry.space_group_name_H-M   'P 1'
#
loop_
_entity.id
_entity.type
_entity.pdbx_description
1 polymer ?
#
loop_
_entity_poly.entity_id
_entity_poly.type
_entity_poly.pdbx_seq_one_letter_code
_entity_poly.pdbx_strand_id
1 'polypeptide(L)'
;MSARIACAALTVLLLQGCGVTMPRYEPNYDNVQALKAKEPLAKLDAPSVSAAPGQNSLMVRANPVRSPEGNLSNHVQKALENELRLAGLLQPGAARHLEVTLRQTNLDAAAFGDGKGTLSAQFDLREQDRSLYSSTKTVNSSWDSSFMGAVAIPRAANAFNPLVTRLLAELYQDPAFIQALQQ
;
A
#
# COMPACT_ATOMS: atom_id res chain seq x y z
N MET A 1 13.54 50.24 8.18
CA MET A 1 12.46 49.34 7.67
C MET A 1 13.00 48.07 7.02
N SER A 2 14.27 48.04 6.58
CA SER A 2 14.88 46.92 5.83
C SER A 2 15.23 45.68 6.68
N ALA A 3 15.56 45.84 7.97
CA ALA A 3 15.92 44.71 8.84
C ALA A 3 14.73 43.82 9.25
N ARG A 4 13.51 44.39 9.31
CA ARG A 4 12.28 43.64 9.66
C ARG A 4 11.80 42.73 8.53
N ILE A 5 12.06 43.13 7.28
CA ILE A 5 11.70 42.36 6.08
C ILE A 5 12.69 41.20 5.90
N ALA A 6 13.98 41.39 6.23
CA ALA A 6 15.00 40.35 6.15
C ALA A 6 14.77 39.18 7.14
N CYS A 7 14.35 39.44 8.38
CA CYS A 7 14.02 38.37 9.34
C CYS A 7 12.76 37.58 8.94
N ALA A 8 11.75 38.25 8.37
CA ALA A 8 10.53 37.58 7.91
C ALA A 8 10.80 36.65 6.72
N ALA A 9 11.69 37.03 5.79
CA ALA A 9 12.06 36.18 4.66
C ALA A 9 12.83 34.91 5.08
N LEU A 10 13.68 35.01 6.12
CA LEU A 10 14.46 33.87 6.61
C LEU A 10 13.60 32.83 7.36
N THR A 11 12.47 33.25 7.94
CA THR A 11 11.57 32.36 8.70
C THR A 11 10.66 31.55 7.77
N VAL A 12 10.31 32.11 6.59
CA VAL A 12 9.46 31.43 5.59
C VAL A 12 10.22 30.33 4.84
N LEU A 13 11.55 30.42 4.68
CA LEU A 13 12.35 29.34 4.06
C LEU A 13 12.51 28.09 4.95
N LEU A 14 12.37 28.22 6.27
CA LEU A 14 12.54 27.09 7.20
C LEU A 14 11.31 26.18 7.29
N LEU A 15 10.20 26.53 6.65
CA LEU A 15 8.94 25.77 6.66
C LEU A 15 8.80 24.77 5.49
N GLN A 16 9.84 24.58 4.67
CA GLN A 16 9.87 23.54 3.65
C GLN A 16 10.14 22.17 4.31
N GLY A 17 9.19 21.67 5.09
CA GLY A 17 9.17 20.30 5.57
C GLY A 17 8.99 19.35 4.39
N CYS A 18 10.08 19.00 3.72
CA CYS A 18 10.09 17.99 2.67
C CYS A 18 9.73 16.64 3.31
N GLY A 19 8.44 16.27 3.23
CA GLY A 19 8.00 14.92 3.60
C GLY A 19 8.82 13.82 2.90
N VAL A 20 8.92 12.66 3.54
CA VAL A 20 9.68 11.53 2.99
C VAL A 20 8.84 10.79 1.94
N THR A 21 9.46 10.39 0.84
CA THR A 21 8.81 9.54 -0.17
C THR A 21 9.22 8.09 0.09
N MET A 22 8.23 7.19 0.21
CA MET A 22 8.50 5.75 0.33
C MET A 22 9.08 5.20 -0.99
N PRO A 23 9.83 4.09 -0.95
CA PRO A 23 10.34 3.46 -2.17
C PRO A 23 9.21 2.93 -3.05
N ARG A 24 9.46 2.84 -4.36
CA ARG A 24 8.56 2.15 -5.30
C ARG A 24 8.40 0.69 -4.87
N TYR A 25 7.23 0.15 -5.15
CA TYR A 25 6.95 -1.26 -4.89
C TYR A 25 7.65 -2.13 -5.94
N GLU A 26 8.45 -3.08 -5.47
CA GLU A 26 9.04 -4.12 -6.31
C GLU A 26 8.21 -5.40 -6.15
N PRO A 27 7.75 -6.03 -7.26
CA PRO A 27 6.95 -7.25 -7.20
C PRO A 27 7.63 -8.37 -6.41
N ASN A 28 6.89 -9.00 -5.52
CA ASN A 28 7.37 -10.12 -4.74
C ASN A 28 7.31 -11.42 -5.56
N TYR A 29 8.47 -12.06 -5.72
CA TYR A 29 8.60 -13.30 -6.46
C TYR A 29 7.71 -14.42 -5.89
N ASP A 30 7.70 -14.61 -4.57
CA ASP A 30 6.96 -15.69 -3.91
C ASP A 30 5.45 -15.54 -4.10
N ASN A 31 4.92 -14.32 -4.01
CA ASN A 31 3.52 -14.02 -4.32
C ASN A 31 3.16 -14.39 -5.75
N VAL A 32 3.99 -14.00 -6.72
CA VAL A 32 3.78 -14.33 -8.14
C VAL A 32 3.82 -15.83 -8.37
N GLN A 33 4.78 -16.55 -7.75
CA GLN A 33 4.85 -18.01 -7.86
C GLN A 33 3.66 -18.70 -7.19
N ALA A 34 3.19 -18.19 -6.06
CA ALA A 34 2.03 -18.73 -5.35
C ALA A 34 0.76 -18.67 -6.21
N LEU A 35 0.59 -17.64 -7.03
CA LEU A 35 -0.50 -17.55 -8.01
C LEU A 35 -0.31 -18.53 -9.17
N LYS A 36 0.88 -18.58 -9.78
CA LYS A 36 1.19 -19.48 -10.90
C LYS A 36 1.05 -20.95 -10.54
N ALA A 37 1.40 -21.33 -9.30
CA ALA A 37 1.28 -22.69 -8.80
C ALA A 37 -0.19 -23.18 -8.68
N LYS A 38 -1.18 -22.28 -8.81
CA LYS A 38 -2.60 -22.57 -8.65
C LYS A 38 -3.38 -22.50 -9.98
N GLU A 39 -2.67 -22.39 -11.09
CA GLU A 39 -3.27 -22.43 -12.43
C GLU A 39 -4.10 -23.72 -12.66
N PRO A 40 -5.19 -23.66 -13.45
CA PRO A 40 -5.68 -22.49 -14.18
C PRO A 40 -6.45 -21.50 -13.30
N LEU A 41 -6.25 -20.20 -13.55
CA LEU A 41 -6.97 -19.10 -12.92
C LEU A 41 -7.54 -18.19 -14.01
N ALA A 42 -8.77 -17.71 -13.82
CA ALA A 42 -9.40 -16.76 -14.72
C ALA A 42 -8.64 -15.43 -14.76
N LYS A 43 -8.65 -14.80 -15.94
CA LYS A 43 -8.07 -13.47 -16.12
C LYS A 43 -8.97 -12.39 -15.53
N LEU A 44 -8.35 -11.31 -15.08
CA LEU A 44 -8.96 -10.14 -14.49
C LEU A 44 -8.66 -8.91 -15.36
N ASP A 45 -9.56 -7.94 -15.37
CA ASP A 45 -9.20 -6.58 -15.80
C ASP A 45 -8.28 -5.92 -14.75
N ALA A 46 -7.75 -4.74 -15.06
CA ALA A 46 -6.91 -4.00 -14.14
C ALA A 46 -7.67 -3.71 -12.83
N PRO A 47 -7.13 -4.08 -11.65
CA PRO A 47 -7.81 -3.87 -10.37
C PRO A 47 -8.02 -2.38 -10.08
N SER A 48 -9.05 -2.05 -9.30
CA SER A 48 -9.28 -0.69 -8.81
C SER A 48 -9.08 -0.64 -7.31
N VAL A 49 -8.33 0.36 -6.83
CA VAL A 49 -8.10 0.55 -5.41
C VAL A 49 -8.58 1.93 -4.98
N SER A 50 -9.41 1.96 -3.95
CA SER A 50 -9.83 3.16 -3.25
C SER A 50 -9.40 3.11 -1.79
N ALA A 51 -9.61 4.19 -1.06
CA ALA A 51 -9.31 4.26 0.37
C ALA A 51 -10.48 4.91 1.11
N ALA A 52 -10.81 4.36 2.27
CA ALA A 52 -11.75 4.98 3.19
C ALA A 52 -11.23 6.37 3.63
N PRO A 53 -12.12 7.26 4.10
CA PRO A 53 -11.73 8.60 4.56
C PRO A 53 -10.55 8.54 5.55
N GLY A 54 -9.52 9.34 5.28
CA GLY A 54 -8.30 9.40 6.10
C GLY A 54 -7.29 8.27 5.87
N GLN A 55 -7.62 7.23 5.09
CA GLN A 55 -6.73 6.07 4.88
C GLN A 55 -5.83 6.17 3.65
N ASN A 56 -5.92 7.27 2.90
CA ASN A 56 -5.14 7.49 1.67
C ASN A 56 -3.86 8.32 1.87
N SER A 57 -3.47 8.56 3.11
CA SER A 57 -2.30 9.35 3.49
C SER A 57 -1.66 8.78 4.75
N LEU A 58 -0.34 8.94 4.89
CA LEU A 58 0.41 8.50 6.07
C LEU A 58 1.14 9.68 6.69
N MET A 59 1.11 9.73 8.02
CA MET A 59 1.87 10.69 8.82
C MET A 59 2.68 9.92 9.85
N VAL A 60 3.98 10.14 9.88
CA VAL A 60 4.89 9.55 10.87
C VAL A 60 5.57 10.69 11.60
N ARG A 61 5.32 10.81 12.91
CA ARG A 61 5.86 11.90 13.75
C ARG A 61 5.61 13.29 13.14
N ALA A 62 4.35 13.53 12.77
CA ALA A 62 3.89 14.73 12.07
C ALA A 62 4.56 15.01 10.71
N ASN A 63 5.30 14.05 10.16
CA ASN A 63 5.95 14.15 8.86
C ASN A 63 5.17 13.33 7.81
N PRO A 64 4.74 13.92 6.69
CA PRO A 64 3.99 13.19 5.68
C PRO A 64 4.89 12.18 4.95
N VAL A 65 4.41 10.94 4.86
CA VAL A 65 5.00 9.91 4.03
C VAL A 65 4.22 9.85 2.72
N ARG A 66 4.91 10.12 1.61
CA ARG A 66 4.31 10.18 0.27
C ARG A 66 4.58 8.89 -0.51
N SER A 67 3.59 8.47 -1.29
CA SER A 67 3.80 7.45 -2.32
C SER A 67 4.43 8.08 -3.57
N PRO A 68 5.37 7.39 -4.25
CA PRO A 68 5.85 7.79 -5.57
C PRO A 68 4.76 7.72 -6.65
N GLU A 69 3.61 7.08 -6.37
CA GLU A 69 2.42 7.00 -7.24
C GLU A 69 1.36 8.05 -6.89
N GLY A 70 1.71 9.03 -6.03
CA GLY A 70 0.87 10.13 -5.59
C GLY A 70 0.14 9.85 -4.28
N ASN A 71 -0.62 8.75 -4.19
CA ASN A 71 -1.38 8.37 -2.99
C ASN A 71 -1.27 6.86 -2.69
N LEU A 72 -1.77 6.42 -1.54
CA LEU A 72 -1.60 5.04 -1.07
C LEU A 72 -2.46 4.04 -1.83
N SER A 73 -3.66 4.43 -2.24
CA SER A 73 -4.51 3.58 -3.09
C SER A 73 -3.84 3.29 -4.43
N ASN A 74 -3.24 4.30 -5.08
CA ASN A 74 -2.49 4.13 -6.32
C ASN A 74 -1.25 3.25 -6.11
N HIS A 75 -0.57 3.39 -4.96
CA HIS A 75 0.58 2.56 -4.61
C HIS A 75 0.21 1.07 -4.53
N VAL A 76 -0.88 0.75 -3.83
CA VAL A 76 -1.38 -0.62 -3.69
C VAL A 76 -1.95 -1.13 -5.01
N GLN A 77 -2.62 -0.28 -5.80
CA GLN A 77 -3.09 -0.65 -7.13
C GLN A 77 -1.93 -1.04 -8.03
N LYS A 78 -0.85 -0.25 -8.04
CA LYS A 78 0.33 -0.54 -8.84
C LYS A 78 1.01 -1.84 -8.41
N ALA A 79 1.06 -2.11 -7.11
CA ALA A 79 1.58 -3.37 -6.58
C ALA A 79 0.76 -4.58 -7.07
N LEU A 80 -0.57 -4.53 -6.91
CA LEU A 80 -1.50 -5.54 -7.42
C LEU A 80 -1.34 -5.75 -8.92
N GLU A 81 -1.36 -4.66 -9.70
CA GLU A 81 -1.22 -4.72 -11.15
C GLU A 81 0.09 -5.40 -11.57
N ASN A 82 1.21 -5.06 -10.93
CA ASN A 82 2.50 -5.63 -11.29
C ASN A 82 2.57 -7.13 -10.97
N GLU A 83 2.13 -7.56 -9.79
CA GLU A 83 2.16 -8.98 -9.41
C GLU A 83 1.19 -9.82 -10.25
N LEU A 84 -0.05 -9.35 -10.42
CA LEU A 84 -1.05 -10.03 -11.26
C LEU A 84 -0.60 -10.11 -12.72
N ARG A 85 0.04 -9.07 -13.26
CA ARG A 85 0.60 -9.08 -14.63
C ARG A 85 1.72 -10.10 -14.76
N LEU A 86 2.63 -10.17 -13.80
CA LEU A 86 3.73 -11.14 -13.80
C LEU A 86 3.24 -12.58 -13.59
N ALA A 87 2.13 -12.76 -12.87
CA ALA A 87 1.37 -14.01 -12.79
C ALA A 87 0.57 -14.33 -14.06
N GLY A 88 0.56 -13.42 -15.04
CA GLY A 88 -0.17 -13.58 -16.30
C GLY A 88 -1.68 -13.44 -16.15
N LEU A 89 -2.19 -12.90 -15.05
CA LEU A 89 -3.62 -12.86 -14.73
C LEU A 89 -4.35 -11.62 -15.24
N LEU A 90 -3.66 -10.60 -15.76
CA LEU A 90 -4.32 -9.42 -16.32
C LEU A 90 -4.63 -9.57 -17.81
N GLN A 91 -5.88 -9.31 -18.18
CA GLN A 91 -6.34 -9.20 -19.56
C GLN A 91 -7.29 -7.99 -19.67
N PRO A 92 -6.95 -6.96 -20.46
CA PRO A 92 -7.83 -5.80 -20.65
C PRO A 92 -9.22 -6.21 -21.12
N GLY A 93 -10.26 -5.70 -20.45
CA GLY A 93 -11.65 -6.00 -20.77
C GLY A 93 -12.13 -7.40 -20.38
N ALA A 94 -11.39 -8.13 -19.52
CA ALA A 94 -11.92 -9.34 -18.91
C ALA A 94 -13.16 -9.03 -18.06
N ALA A 95 -14.11 -9.97 -17.99
CA ALA A 95 -15.38 -9.77 -17.29
C ALA A 95 -15.23 -9.65 -15.76
N ARG A 96 -14.11 -10.16 -15.21
CA ARG A 96 -13.82 -10.16 -13.78
C ARG A 96 -12.95 -8.96 -13.41
N HIS A 97 -13.32 -8.31 -12.33
CA HIS A 97 -12.63 -7.12 -11.81
C HIS A 97 -12.43 -7.24 -10.31
N LEU A 98 -11.28 -6.81 -9.80
CA LEU A 98 -10.97 -6.81 -8.38
C LEU A 98 -11.07 -5.38 -7.84
N GLU A 99 -12.08 -5.14 -7.02
CA GLU A 99 -12.26 -3.89 -6.28
C GLU A 99 -11.63 -4.01 -4.90
N VAL A 100 -10.85 -2.99 -4.52
CA VAL A 100 -10.16 -2.95 -3.23
C VAL A 100 -10.43 -1.64 -2.53
N THR A 101 -10.73 -1.69 -1.24
CA THR A 101 -10.86 -0.49 -0.39
C THR A 101 -9.91 -0.58 0.79
N LEU A 102 -8.94 0.31 0.88
CA LEU A 102 -8.08 0.44 2.06
C LEU A 102 -8.93 0.89 3.25
N ARG A 103 -9.00 0.06 4.29
CA ARG A 103 -9.80 0.27 5.50
C ARG A 103 -8.99 0.85 6.65
N GLN A 104 -7.72 0.48 6.74
CA GLN A 104 -6.82 0.99 7.76
C GLN A 104 -5.40 1.07 7.19
N THR A 105 -4.78 2.22 7.35
CA THR A 105 -3.38 2.44 6.98
C THR A 105 -2.68 3.20 8.09
N ASN A 106 -1.77 2.53 8.80
CA ASN A 106 -1.06 3.13 9.93
C ASN A 106 0.42 2.75 9.95
N LEU A 107 1.27 3.71 10.29
CA LEU A 107 2.68 3.53 10.60
C LEU A 107 3.00 4.35 11.84
N ASP A 108 3.36 3.68 12.92
CA ASP A 108 3.84 4.29 14.15
C ASP A 108 5.34 4.03 14.30
N ALA A 109 6.12 5.11 14.35
CA ALA A 109 7.55 5.05 14.60
C ALA A 109 7.84 5.43 16.05
N ALA A 110 7.75 4.45 16.95
CA ALA A 110 7.97 4.63 18.39
C ALA A 110 9.33 5.32 18.66
N ALA A 111 9.38 6.21 19.65
CA ALA A 111 10.60 6.89 20.08
C ALA A 111 11.63 5.91 20.68
N PHE A 112 11.13 4.87 21.34
CA PHE A 112 11.90 3.82 21.98
C PHE A 112 11.26 2.47 21.60
N GLY A 113 12.08 1.48 21.27
CA GLY A 113 11.62 0.15 20.84
C GLY A 113 11.21 0.09 19.37
N ASP A 114 10.32 -0.84 19.05
CA ASP A 114 9.91 -1.14 17.68
C ASP A 114 8.86 -0.17 17.14
N GLY A 115 9.01 0.18 15.87
CA GLY A 115 7.92 0.75 15.08
C GLY A 115 6.90 -0.34 14.73
N LYS A 116 5.66 0.07 14.51
CA LYS A 116 4.54 -0.82 14.19
C LYS A 116 3.77 -0.30 13.01
N GLY A 117 3.34 -1.20 12.14
CA GLY A 117 2.53 -0.85 10.99
C GLY A 117 1.34 -1.78 10.85
N THR A 118 0.23 -1.24 10.40
CA THR A 118 -1.01 -1.97 10.12
C THR A 118 -1.54 -1.54 8.77
N LEU A 119 -1.88 -2.52 7.93
CA LEU A 119 -2.56 -2.30 6.66
C LEU A 119 -3.75 -3.25 6.57
N SER A 120 -4.93 -2.70 6.30
CA SER A 120 -6.15 -3.46 6.10
C SER A 120 -6.84 -3.04 4.83
N ALA A 121 -7.34 -4.00 4.05
CA ALA A 121 -8.10 -3.77 2.85
C ALA A 121 -9.26 -4.75 2.73
N GLN A 122 -10.41 -4.23 2.29
CA GLN A 122 -11.53 -5.03 1.82
C GLN A 122 -11.31 -5.33 0.34
N PHE A 123 -11.31 -6.60 -0.01
CA PHE A 123 -11.24 -7.10 -1.37
C PHE A 123 -12.63 -7.58 -1.79
N ASP A 124 -13.03 -7.25 -3.01
CA ASP A 124 -14.25 -7.74 -3.65
C ASP A 124 -13.93 -8.12 -5.10
N LEU A 125 -13.91 -9.42 -5.39
CA LEU A 125 -13.78 -9.93 -6.75
C LEU A 125 -15.17 -10.03 -7.34
N ARG A 126 -15.41 -9.31 -8.43
CA ARG A 126 -16.72 -9.23 -9.08
C ARG A 126 -16.67 -9.69 -10.51
N GLU A 127 -17.79 -10.21 -10.97
CA GLU A 127 -18.08 -10.46 -12.38
C GLU A 127 -19.43 -9.80 -12.67
N GLN A 128 -19.40 -8.69 -13.39
CA GLN A 128 -20.55 -7.77 -13.50
C GLN A 128 -21.05 -7.36 -12.08
N ASP A 129 -22.34 -7.52 -11.80
CA ASP A 129 -22.92 -7.15 -10.50
C ASP A 129 -22.74 -8.23 -9.41
N ARG A 130 -22.21 -9.40 -9.75
CA ARG A 130 -22.08 -10.53 -8.82
C ARG A 130 -20.72 -10.48 -8.11
N SER A 131 -20.75 -10.41 -6.78
CA SER A 131 -19.56 -10.66 -5.95
C SER A 131 -19.28 -12.16 -5.90
N LEU A 132 -18.11 -12.56 -6.38
CA LEU A 132 -17.61 -13.94 -6.34
C LEU A 132 -16.82 -14.22 -5.06
N TYR A 133 -16.22 -13.18 -4.49
CA TYR A 133 -15.43 -13.25 -3.27
C TYR A 133 -15.42 -11.87 -2.61
N SER A 134 -15.61 -11.84 -1.28
CA SER A 134 -15.53 -10.62 -0.50
C SER A 134 -14.91 -10.91 0.86
N SER A 135 -13.76 -10.29 1.17
CA SER A 135 -13.08 -10.46 2.46
C SER A 135 -12.23 -9.24 2.81
N THR A 136 -12.15 -8.93 4.11
CA THR A 136 -11.15 -7.99 4.64
C THR A 136 -9.90 -8.78 5.05
N LYS A 137 -8.74 -8.34 4.58
CA LYS A 137 -7.42 -8.79 5.07
C LYS A 137 -6.77 -7.69 5.89
N THR A 138 -6.15 -8.07 7.00
CA THR A 138 -5.42 -7.15 7.88
C THR A 138 -4.08 -7.75 8.20
N VAL A 139 -3.02 -7.00 7.92
CA VAL A 139 -1.63 -7.40 8.18
C VAL A 139 -0.95 -6.40 9.08
N ASN A 140 -0.03 -6.92 9.89
CA ASN A 140 0.79 -6.12 10.77
C ASN A 140 2.28 -6.37 10.49
N SER A 141 3.11 -5.39 10.80
CA SER A 141 4.57 -5.54 10.79
C SER A 141 5.18 -4.72 11.92
N SER A 142 6.41 -5.08 12.29
CA SER A 142 7.26 -4.30 13.18
C SER A 142 8.65 -4.14 12.56
N TRP A 143 9.34 -3.08 12.95
CA TRP A 143 10.72 -2.80 12.52
C TRP A 143 11.47 -2.06 13.63
N ASP A 144 12.80 -2.12 13.59
CA ASP A 144 13.65 -1.37 14.53
C ASP A 144 13.50 0.15 14.28
N SER A 145 12.91 0.86 15.25
CA SER A 145 12.72 2.30 15.17
C SER A 145 13.97 3.05 15.66
N SER A 146 13.87 4.36 15.83
CA SER A 146 14.93 5.18 16.42
C SER A 146 14.34 6.37 17.14
N PHE A 147 14.97 6.82 18.22
CA PHE A 147 14.65 8.12 18.81
C PHE A 147 14.89 9.25 17.79
N MET A 148 15.95 9.15 16.99
CA MET A 148 16.32 10.16 16.00
C MET A 148 15.31 10.18 14.84
N GLY A 149 14.52 11.26 14.74
CA GLY A 149 13.48 11.40 13.71
C GLY A 149 13.99 11.26 12.28
N ALA A 150 15.19 11.78 12.00
CA ALA A 150 15.87 11.65 10.70
C ALA A 150 16.17 10.20 10.29
N VAL A 151 16.17 9.26 11.25
CA VAL A 151 16.32 7.81 11.02
C VAL A 151 14.96 7.11 11.08
N ALA A 152 14.14 7.45 12.07
CA ALA A 152 12.85 6.81 12.31
C ALA A 152 11.85 7.01 11.16
N ILE A 153 11.77 8.23 10.61
CA ILE A 153 10.79 8.56 9.56
C ILE A 153 11.10 7.81 8.26
N PRO A 154 12.34 7.80 7.72
CA PRO A 154 12.67 6.99 6.55
C PRO A 154 12.48 5.49 6.77
N ARG A 155 12.82 4.96 7.96
CA ARG A 155 12.59 3.55 8.28
C ARG A 155 11.10 3.19 8.24
N ALA A 156 10.24 4.03 8.80
CA ALA A 156 8.80 3.84 8.71
C ALA A 156 8.31 3.88 7.26
N ALA A 157 8.77 4.86 6.45
CA ALA A 157 8.42 4.91 5.03
C ALA A 157 8.82 3.63 4.28
N ASN A 158 10.00 3.08 4.58
CA ASN A 158 10.48 1.82 4.00
C ASN A 158 9.69 0.58 4.48
N ALA A 159 9.04 0.67 5.64
CA ALA A 159 8.24 -0.43 6.20
C ALA A 159 6.86 -0.60 5.53
N PHE A 160 6.44 0.35 4.69
CA PHE A 160 5.15 0.25 4.00
C PHE A 160 5.11 -0.87 2.95
N ASN A 161 6.14 -1.01 2.11
CA ASN A 161 6.17 -2.05 1.07
C ASN A 161 6.10 -3.48 1.65
N PRO A 162 6.80 -3.82 2.75
CA PRO A 162 6.58 -5.08 3.46
C PRO A 162 5.14 -5.35 3.88
N LEU A 163 4.38 -4.34 4.32
CA LEU A 163 2.95 -4.49 4.61
C LEU A 163 2.15 -4.79 3.34
N VAL A 164 2.42 -4.07 2.24
CA VAL A 164 1.75 -4.32 0.96
C VAL A 164 2.01 -5.76 0.51
N THR A 165 3.26 -6.20 0.50
CA THR A 165 3.62 -7.59 0.13
C THR A 165 2.87 -8.63 0.97
N ARG A 166 2.81 -8.44 2.30
CA ARG A 166 2.07 -9.35 3.18
C ARG A 166 0.56 -9.31 2.92
N LEU A 167 -0.01 -8.14 2.67
CA LEU A 167 -1.44 -8.00 2.36
C LEU A 167 -1.80 -8.77 1.08
N LEU A 168 -0.96 -8.66 0.05
CA LEU A 168 -1.15 -9.40 -1.21
C LEU A 168 -0.95 -10.90 -1.00
N ALA A 169 0.03 -11.31 -0.18
CA ALA A 169 0.22 -12.70 0.19
C ALA A 169 -1.02 -13.30 0.88
N GLU A 170 -1.62 -12.58 1.84
CA GLU A 170 -2.87 -13.00 2.52
C GLU A 170 -4.03 -13.19 1.54
N LEU A 171 -4.16 -12.31 0.54
CA LEU A 171 -5.17 -12.47 -0.51
C LEU A 171 -4.88 -13.71 -1.37
N TYR A 172 -3.65 -13.85 -1.86
CA TYR A 172 -3.29 -14.92 -2.80
C TYR A 172 -3.21 -16.29 -2.14
N GLN A 173 -3.07 -16.36 -0.82
CA GLN A 173 -3.11 -17.59 -0.06
C GLN A 173 -4.52 -17.97 0.40
N ASP A 174 -5.49 -17.06 0.32
CA ASP A 174 -6.88 -17.33 0.69
C ASP A 174 -7.52 -18.36 -0.26
N PRO A 175 -7.92 -19.55 0.25
CA PRO A 175 -8.56 -20.57 -0.58
C PRO A 175 -9.85 -20.10 -1.24
N ALA A 176 -10.63 -19.21 -0.60
CA ALA A 176 -11.88 -18.71 -1.16
C ALA A 176 -11.64 -17.75 -2.34
N PHE A 177 -10.57 -16.95 -2.28
CA PHE A 177 -10.17 -16.09 -3.40
C PHE A 177 -9.71 -16.94 -4.59
N ILE A 178 -8.88 -17.95 -4.33
CA ILE A 178 -8.40 -18.87 -5.37
C ILE A 178 -9.55 -19.65 -6.00
N GLN A 179 -10.48 -20.16 -5.18
CA GLN A 179 -11.66 -20.86 -5.68
C GLN A 179 -12.51 -19.94 -6.56
N ALA A 180 -12.68 -18.66 -6.18
CA ALA A 180 -13.40 -17.69 -7.00
C ALA A 180 -12.71 -17.38 -8.34
N LEU A 181 -11.38 -17.52 -8.41
CA LEU A 181 -10.62 -17.41 -9.66
C LEU A 181 -10.67 -18.68 -10.52
N GLN A 182 -10.96 -19.85 -9.95
CA GLN A 182 -11.03 -21.14 -10.66
C GLN A 182 -12.43 -21.45 -11.21
N GLN A 183 -13.45 -20.76 -10.72
CA GLN A 183 -14.83 -20.84 -11.23
C GLN A 183 -14.95 -20.36 -12.67
#